data_AF-A0AA50HPF7-F1
#
_entry.id   AF-A0AA50HPF7-F1
#
_cell.length_a   1.000
_cell.length_b   1.000
_cell.length_c   1.000
_cell.angle_alpha   90.00
_cell.angle_beta   90.00
_cell.angle_gamma   90.00
#
_symmetry.space_group_name_H-M   'P 1'
#
loop_
_entity.id
_entity.type
_entity.pdbx_description
1 polymer ?
#
loop_
_entity_poly.entity_id
_entity_poly.type
_entity_poly.pdbx_seq_one_letter_code
_entity_poly.pdbx_strand_id
1 'polypeptide(L)' 'MSNNDAIQRRLSNQLNHARNDMYQFAEQSQNQTLNVGDIYAFQNEMMQVSSANWASSQYTQFKHGIRKAIIDAIN' A
#
# COMPACT_ATOMS: atom_id res chain seq x y z
N MET A 1 -15.25 15.75 -9.74
CA MET A 1 -13.99 15.28 -9.11
C MET A 1 -13.30 14.29 -10.03
N SER A 2 -12.75 14.79 -11.14
CA SER A 2 -11.88 14.01 -12.01
C SER A 2 -10.75 14.94 -12.40
N ASN A 3 -9.57 14.67 -11.83
CA ASN A 3 -8.24 14.93 -12.35
C ASN A 3 -7.25 14.82 -11.19
N ASN A 4 -6.42 13.78 -11.21
CA ASN A 4 -5.24 13.60 -10.35
C ASN A 4 -5.49 13.73 -8.85
N ASP A 5 -6.08 12.69 -8.26
CA ASP A 5 -5.92 12.47 -6.84
C ASP A 5 -4.45 12.10 -6.56
N ALA A 6 -3.62 13.12 -6.35
CA ALA A 6 -2.17 12.98 -6.21
C ALA A 6 -1.80 12.14 -5.00
N ILE A 7 -2.64 12.16 -3.95
CA ILE A 7 -2.46 11.34 -2.75
C ILE A 7 -2.75 9.88 -3.11
N GLN A 8 -3.89 9.60 -3.75
CA GLN A 8 -4.19 8.24 -4.21
C GLN A 8 -3.10 7.70 -5.15
N ARG A 9 -2.59 8.51 -6.08
CA ARG A 9 -1.50 8.11 -6.99
C ARG A 9 -0.20 7.81 -6.24
N ARG A 10 0.16 8.64 -5.25
CA ARG A 10 1.35 8.40 -4.41
C ARG A 10 1.21 7.11 -3.59
N LEU A 11 0.05 6.89 -2.98
CA LEU A 11 -0.24 5.67 -2.21
C LEU A 11 -0.19 4.43 -3.12
N SER A 12 -0.77 4.48 -4.32
CA SER A 12 -0.65 3.40 -5.30
C SER A 12 0.79 3.14 -5.73
N ASN A 13 1.58 4.19 -5.97
CA ASN A 13 2.99 4.04 -6.34
C ASN A 13 3.81 3.40 -5.22
N GLN A 14 3.59 3.80 -3.97
CA GLN A 14 4.24 3.22 -2.79
C GLN A 14 3.86 1.76 -2.59
N LEU A 15 2.58 1.41 -2.76
CA LEU A 15 2.12 0.03 -2.69
C LEU A 15 2.78 -0.83 -3.78
N ASN A 16 2.89 -0.29 -5.00
CA ASN A 16 3.53 -0.99 -6.11
C ASN A 16 5.04 -1.18 -5.87
N HIS A 17 5.73 -0.17 -5.33
CA HIS A 17 7.14 -0.31 -4.94
C HIS A 17 7.31 -1.40 -3.88
N ALA A 18 6.59 -1.31 -2.76
CA ALA A 18 6.69 -2.31 -1.69
C ALA A 18 6.37 -3.73 -2.17
N ARG A 19 5.40 -3.90 -3.08
CA ARG A 19 5.11 -5.20 -3.69
C ARG A 19 6.27 -5.70 -4.56
N ASN A 20 6.84 -4.83 -5.39
CA ASN A 20 7.96 -5.19 -6.24
C ASN A 20 9.18 -5.56 -5.41
N ASP A 21 9.49 -4.80 -4.35
CA ASP A 21 10.61 -5.07 -3.44
C ASP A 21 10.42 -6.44 -2.74
N MET A 22 9.22 -6.72 -2.25
CA MET A 22 8.88 -8.03 -1.68
C MET A 22 9.01 -9.17 -2.70
N TYR A 23 8.55 -8.98 -3.95
CA TYR A 23 8.69 -10.00 -5.00
C TYR A 23 10.14 -10.23 -5.40
N GLN A 24 10.93 -9.16 -5.56
CA GLN A 24 12.36 -9.26 -5.85
C GLN A 24 13.10 -9.96 -4.72
N PHE A 25 12.79 -9.65 -3.48
CA PHE A 25 13.34 -10.34 -2.32
C PHE A 25 13.03 -11.85 -2.37
N ALA A 26 11.78 -12.22 -2.65
CA ALA A 26 11.36 -13.61 -2.76
C ALA A 26 12.05 -14.35 -3.93
N GLU A 27 12.21 -13.68 -5.07
CA GLU A 27 12.89 -14.22 -6.26
C GLU A 27 14.39 -14.45 -5.99
N GLN A 28 15.07 -13.50 -5.35
CA GLN A 28 16.48 -13.63 -4.97
C GLN A 28 16.71 -14.74 -3.94
N SER A 29 15.74 -14.95 -3.06
CA SER A 29 15.80 -15.96 -1.99
C SER A 29 15.49 -17.38 -2.48
N GLN A 30 14.92 -17.55 -3.67
CA GLN A 30 14.40 -18.83 -4.15
C GLN A 30 15.48 -19.91 -4.37
N ASN A 31 16.71 -19.51 -4.68
CA ASN A 31 17.85 -20.40 -4.95
C ASN A 31 18.90 -20.38 -3.82
N GLN A 32 18.60 -19.73 -2.70
CA GLN A 32 19.53 -19.58 -1.57
C GLN A 32 19.05 -20.39 -0.37
N THR A 33 19.99 -20.84 0.47
CA THR A 33 19.65 -21.44 1.76
C THR A 33 19.08 -20.34 2.66
N LEU A 34 17.77 -20.34 2.84
CA LEU A 34 17.07 -19.37 3.69
C LEU A 34 17.62 -19.43 5.11
N ASN A 35 18.07 -18.29 5.62
CA ASN A 35 18.45 -18.12 7.00
C ASN A 35 17.34 -17.37 7.78
N VAL A 36 17.48 -17.32 9.11
CA VAL A 36 16.51 -16.65 9.97
C VAL A 36 16.41 -15.13 9.68
N GLY A 37 17.51 -14.50 9.27
CA GLY A 37 17.53 -13.10 8.83
C GLY A 37 16.67 -12.87 7.59
N ASP A 38 16.68 -13.79 6.62
CA ASP A 38 15.86 -13.69 5.40
C ASP A 38 14.35 -13.76 5.73
N ILE A 39 13.98 -14.58 6.72
CA ILE A 39 12.60 -14.66 7.21
C ILE A 39 12.16 -13.33 7.82
N TYR A 40 13.02 -12.70 8.65
CA TYR A 40 12.71 -11.40 9.23
C TYR A 40 12.67 -10.28 8.18
N ALA A 41 13.56 -10.33 7.18
CA ALA A 41 13.53 -9.39 6.07
C ALA A 41 12.21 -9.51 5.27
N PHE A 42 11.79 -10.73 4.93
CA PHE A 42 10.51 -10.97 4.29
C PHE A 42 9.31 -10.47 5.12
N GLN A 43 9.34 -10.71 6.44
CA GLN A 43 8.31 -10.24 7.35
C GLN A 43 8.21 -8.71 7.36
N ASN A 44 9.35 -8.02 7.35
CA ASN A 44 9.39 -6.55 7.28
C ASN A 44 8.81 -6.06 5.94
N GLU A 45 9.16 -6.68 4.82
CA GLU A 45 8.57 -6.35 3.52
C GLU A 45 7.04 -6.56 3.50
N MET A 46 6.56 -7.68 4.04
CA MET A 46 5.12 -7.92 4.21
C MET A 46 4.44 -6.83 5.06
N MET A 47 5.07 -6.40 6.15
CA MET A 47 4.57 -5.32 6.99
C MET A 47 4.49 -3.98 6.25
N GLN A 48 5.49 -3.67 5.42
CA GLN A 48 5.49 -2.48 4.59
C GLN A 48 4.34 -2.50 3.56
N VAL A 49 4.15 -3.63 2.86
CA VAL A 49 3.03 -3.82 1.92
C VAL A 49 1.68 -3.68 2.64
N SER A 50 1.52 -4.30 3.80
CA SER A 50 0.30 -4.23 4.61
C SER A 50 -0.01 -2.80 5.03
N SER A 51 0.99 -2.06 5.52
CA SER A 51 0.85 -0.67 5.94
C SER A 51 0.48 0.26 4.79
N ALA A 52 1.13 0.10 3.63
CA ALA A 52 0.81 0.87 2.43
C ALA A 52 -0.62 0.60 1.94
N ASN A 53 -1.07 -0.66 1.99
CA ASN A 53 -2.42 -1.05 1.61
C ASN A 53 -3.47 -0.50 2.58
N TRP A 54 -3.21 -0.55 3.89
CA TRP A 54 -4.06 0.05 4.91
C TRP A 54 -4.23 1.55 4.69
N ALA A 55 -3.14 2.29 4.47
CA ALA A 55 -3.18 3.73 4.22
C ALA A 55 -4.01 4.09 2.97
N SER A 56 -3.86 3.31 1.89
CA SER A 56 -4.67 3.45 0.66
C SER A 56 -6.17 3.23 0.91
N SER A 57 -6.52 2.21 1.70
CA SER A 57 -7.91 1.93 2.08
C SER A 57 -8.51 3.04 2.94
N GLN A 58 -7.78 3.52 3.95
CA GLN A 58 -8.22 4.62 4.82
C GLN A 58 -8.44 5.91 4.02
N TYR A 59 -7.54 6.24 3.08
CA TYR A 59 -7.70 7.40 2.22
C TYR A 59 -8.97 7.31 1.34
N THR A 60 -9.25 6.12 0.81
CA THR A 60 -10.46 5.85 0.02
C THR A 60 -11.73 6.06 0.87
N GLN A 61 -11.75 5.52 2.10
CA GLN A 61 -12.86 5.70 3.03
C GLN A 61 -13.07 7.17 3.40
N PHE A 62 -11.99 7.90 3.69
CA PHE A 62 -12.02 9.33 3.97
C PHE A 62 -12.64 10.13 2.82
N LYS A 63 -12.21 9.87 1.58
CA LYS A 63 -12.74 10.52 0.38
C LYS A 63 -14.23 10.27 0.19
N HIS A 64 -14.69 9.05 0.44
CA HIS A 64 -16.11 8.73 0.43
C HIS A 64 -16.88 9.46 1.55
N GLY A 65 -16.32 9.51 2.76
CA GLY A 65 -16.90 10.22 3.89
C GLY A 65 -17.11 11.71 3.63
N ILE A 66 -16.08 12.39 3.10
CA ILE A 66 -16.20 13.81 2.71
C ILE A 66 -17.26 14.00 1.63
N ARG A 67 -17.27 13.16 0.60
CA ARG A 67 -18.26 13.28 -0.47
C ARG A 67 -19.68 13.16 0.10
N LYS A 68 -19.90 12.22 1.01
CA LYS A 68 -21.18 12.05 1.68
C LYS A 68 -21.56 13.29 2.50
N ALA A 69 -20.66 13.79 3.34
CA ALA A 69 -20.91 14.97 4.16
C ALA A 69 -21.24 16.23 3.34
N ILE A 70 -20.61 16.41 2.17
CA ILE A 70 -20.94 17.52 1.25
C ILE A 70 -22.36 17.38 0.71
N ILE A 71 -22.75 16.17 0.28
CA ILE A 71 -24.12 15.92 -0.21
C ILE A 71 -25.14 16.16 0.91
N ASP A 72 -24.86 15.64 2.11
CA ASP A 72 -25.73 15.80 3.27
C ASP A 72 -25.86 17.27 3.72
N ALA A 73 -24.85 18.11 3.47
CA ALA A 73 -24.89 19.54 3.80
C ALA A 73 -25.58 20.42 2.73
N ILE A 74 -25.74 19.92 1.50
CA ILE A 74 -26.43 20.62 0.41
C ILE A 74 -27.93 20.31 0.41
N ASN A 75 -28.33 19.13 0.93
CA ASN A 75 -29.72 18.74 1.12
C ASN A 75 -30.32 19.35 2.40
#